data_AF-A0A7U7GA13-F1
#
_entry.id   AF-A0A7U7GA13-F1
#
_cell.length_a   1.000
_cell.length_b   1.000
_cell.length_c   1.000
_cell.angle_alpha   90.00
_cell.angle_beta   90.00
_cell.angle_gamma   90.00
#
_symmetry.space_group_name_H-M   'P 1'
#
loop_
_entity.id
_entity.type
_entity.pdbx_description
1 polymer ?
#
loop_
_entity_poly.entity_id
_entity_poly.type
_entity_poly.pdbx_seq_one_letter_code
_entity_poly.pdbx_strand_id
1 'polypeptide(L)'
;MRTRSTPSIAFQSSPVRSSVGVLAIIVLLGAPGLAAGANDQPTDSGQSTATNRRLELEEVDMNLIDPALLGFGPPGFSSVVTVSRAMDFSNGGGAVDYTDGRALLPVWAHETEDGTVFGATLAYGWASLDASGALGLPRQNLHTLELQLTAAHFPKGDEGWMGLAIVSPGLATDFKSVSSDDFAFSAIVVAGYQFSPRFTLSAAAFYAHSIGEDTVVPGIGVVWRPNDHWIVQLTPPIGAVGWSPSKDWTFSLSAYPSGGAWGVDQAGQDRNIEAIQLEGWRAGLGVERRVGDHLRLSAQVGMNFGGQLELRDRNGGVLFSRDLDSSPFGLLGAAWNF
;
A
#
# COMPACT_ATOMS: atom_id res chain seq x y z
N MET A 1 -47.83 23.33 -36.53
CA MET A 1 -47.30 22.13 -35.85
C MET A 1 -45.89 22.44 -35.36
N ARG A 2 -45.69 22.54 -34.04
CA ARG A 2 -44.37 22.76 -33.42
C ARG A 2 -43.81 21.40 -32.98
N THR A 3 -42.66 21.01 -33.53
CA THR A 3 -41.90 19.82 -33.13
C THR A 3 -41.17 20.11 -31.82
N ARG A 4 -41.46 19.33 -30.76
CA ARG A 4 -40.70 19.33 -29.50
C ARG A 4 -39.44 18.48 -29.69
N SER A 5 -38.28 19.09 -29.50
CA SER A 5 -36.99 18.41 -29.34
C SER A 5 -36.83 17.94 -27.89
N THR A 6 -36.59 16.66 -27.70
CA THR A 6 -36.21 16.05 -26.42
C THR A 6 -34.73 16.33 -26.14
N PRO A 7 -34.34 16.84 -24.97
CA PRO A 7 -32.92 16.97 -24.63
C PRO A 7 -32.36 15.61 -24.18
N SER A 8 -31.32 15.14 -24.87
CA SER A 8 -30.47 14.03 -24.43
C SER A 8 -29.55 14.51 -23.31
N ILE A 9 -29.73 13.95 -22.11
CA ILE A 9 -28.81 14.14 -20.98
C ILE A 9 -27.59 13.27 -21.25
N ALA A 10 -26.49 13.90 -21.64
CA ALA A 10 -25.18 13.25 -21.67
C ALA A 10 -24.63 13.22 -20.23
N PHE A 11 -24.52 12.01 -19.66
CA PHE A 11 -23.71 11.80 -18.47
C PHE A 11 -22.24 11.92 -18.87
N GLN A 12 -21.67 13.09 -18.63
CA GLN A 12 -20.23 13.33 -18.71
C GLN A 12 -19.62 12.76 -17.43
N SER A 13 -19.22 11.48 -17.46
CA SER A 13 -18.41 10.89 -16.40
C SER A 13 -17.01 11.49 -16.48
N SER A 14 -16.73 12.50 -15.67
CA SER A 14 -15.37 12.95 -15.43
C SER A 14 -14.60 11.83 -14.73
N PRO A 15 -13.49 11.32 -15.28
CA PRO A 15 -12.62 10.41 -14.53
C PRO A 15 -12.05 11.19 -13.33
N VAL A 16 -12.24 10.64 -12.14
CA VAL A 16 -11.59 11.12 -10.91
C VAL A 16 -10.08 10.94 -11.12
N ARG A 17 -9.36 12.07 -11.27
CA ARG A 17 -7.90 12.10 -11.38
C ARG A 17 -7.31 11.68 -10.04
N SER A 18 -6.39 10.72 -10.05
CA SER A 18 -5.71 10.20 -8.87
C SER A 18 -4.25 10.64 -8.86
N SER A 19 -4.00 11.95 -8.94
CA SER A 19 -2.66 12.49 -8.72
C SER A 19 -2.32 12.34 -7.25
N VAL A 20 -1.45 11.36 -6.93
CA VAL A 20 -0.55 11.32 -5.75
C VAL A 20 0.24 10.00 -5.69
N GLY A 21 1.52 10.13 -5.30
CA GLY A 21 2.42 9.05 -4.85
C GLY A 21 1.76 7.97 -4.01
N VAL A 22 2.04 6.71 -4.36
CA VAL A 22 1.44 5.53 -3.71
C VAL A 22 1.82 5.47 -2.22
N LEU A 23 0.97 6.03 -1.36
CA LEU A 23 0.94 5.70 0.06
C LEU A 23 -0.29 4.84 0.33
N ALA A 24 -0.11 3.73 1.04
CA ALA A 24 -1.19 2.81 1.36
C ALA A 24 -1.08 2.33 2.83
N ILE A 25 -2.18 1.78 3.34
CA ILE A 25 -2.77 2.11 4.66
C ILE A 25 -2.82 0.89 5.58
N ILE A 26 -2.27 0.90 6.80
CA ILE A 26 -2.06 -0.33 7.59
C ILE A 26 -3.06 -0.52 8.76
N VAL A 27 -3.66 -1.70 8.91
CA VAL A 27 -4.51 -2.12 10.07
C VAL A 27 -4.09 -3.51 10.59
N LEU A 28 -4.00 -3.69 11.92
CA LEU A 28 -3.65 -4.93 12.63
C LEU A 28 -4.86 -5.84 12.93
N LEU A 29 -4.63 -7.14 12.89
CA LEU A 29 -5.31 -8.19 13.68
C LEU A 29 -4.23 -9.23 14.06
N GLY A 30 -4.26 -9.71 15.31
CA GLY A 30 -3.47 -10.87 15.78
C GLY A 30 -2.31 -10.55 16.74
N ALA A 31 -2.50 -10.82 18.04
CA ALA A 31 -1.45 -10.82 19.06
C ALA A 31 -1.42 -12.18 19.78
N PRO A 32 -0.24 -12.80 20.00
CA PRO A 32 -0.03 -13.68 21.15
C PRO A 32 0.67 -12.91 22.28
N GLY A 33 0.11 -13.06 23.49
CA GLY A 33 0.45 -12.27 24.67
C GLY A 33 1.90 -12.41 25.16
N LEU A 34 2.46 -11.27 25.57
CA LEU A 34 3.64 -11.19 26.43
C LEU A 34 3.24 -11.61 27.85
N ALA A 35 3.56 -12.84 28.24
CA ALA A 35 3.45 -13.30 29.61
C ALA A 35 4.70 -12.86 30.40
N ALA A 36 4.52 -11.91 31.34
CA ALA A 36 5.47 -11.65 32.41
C ALA A 36 4.74 -11.76 33.75
N GLY A 37 4.92 -12.88 34.43
CA GLY A 37 4.40 -13.13 35.77
C GLY A 37 4.91 -14.46 36.29
N ALA A 38 6.09 -14.45 36.91
CA ALA A 38 6.60 -15.61 37.65
C ALA A 38 6.82 -15.19 39.11
N ASN A 39 5.87 -15.57 39.97
CA ASN A 39 6.19 -15.95 41.33
C ASN A 39 5.22 -17.02 41.83
N ASP A 40 5.77 -17.91 42.66
CA ASP A 40 5.16 -18.96 43.48
C ASP A 40 5.06 -20.39 42.89
N GLN A 41 6.01 -21.22 43.34
CA GLN A 41 5.94 -22.67 43.55
C GLN A 41 5.06 -23.02 44.78
N PRO A 42 4.80 -24.30 45.12
CA PRO A 42 4.51 -25.50 44.31
C PRO A 42 3.26 -26.26 44.84
N THR A 43 2.73 -27.27 44.11
CA THR A 43 2.24 -28.53 44.73
C THR A 43 1.87 -29.62 43.71
N ASP A 44 2.47 -30.77 44.00
CA ASP A 44 2.22 -32.19 43.75
C ASP A 44 0.95 -32.77 43.08
N SER A 45 1.21 -33.97 42.54
CA SER A 45 0.37 -35.16 42.35
C SER A 45 -0.44 -35.30 41.05
N GLY A 46 -0.12 -36.38 40.33
CA GLY A 46 -0.65 -36.69 39.02
C GLY A 46 -1.98 -37.43 39.04
N GLN A 47 -2.60 -37.52 37.86
CA GLN A 47 -3.08 -38.75 37.23
C GLN A 47 -3.82 -38.42 35.92
N SER A 48 -3.80 -39.41 35.02
CA SER A 48 -4.68 -39.60 33.85
C SER A 48 -4.22 -39.03 32.51
N THR A 49 -3.31 -39.76 31.87
CA THR A 49 -3.10 -39.75 30.41
C THR A 49 -4.27 -40.45 29.71
N ALA A 50 -5.35 -39.70 29.46
CA ALA A 50 -6.31 -40.02 28.42
C ALA A 50 -5.92 -39.23 27.16
N THR A 51 -5.37 -39.93 26.17
CA THR A 51 -4.95 -39.40 24.88
C THR A 51 -6.16 -38.92 24.07
N ASN A 52 -6.64 -37.72 24.37
CA ASN A 52 -7.51 -36.96 23.47
C ASN A 52 -6.61 -36.33 22.41
N ARG A 53 -6.45 -36.99 21.27
CA ARG A 53 -6.06 -36.32 20.02
C ARG A 53 -7.21 -35.41 19.60
N ARG A 54 -7.32 -34.26 20.26
CA ARG A 54 -7.95 -33.08 19.71
C ARG A 54 -7.03 -32.69 18.55
N LEU A 55 -7.54 -32.76 17.33
CA LEU A 55 -6.91 -32.08 16.20
C LEU A 55 -6.91 -30.60 16.59
N GLU A 56 -5.79 -30.14 17.16
CA GLU A 56 -5.46 -28.73 17.22
C GLU A 56 -5.34 -28.30 15.75
N LEU A 57 -6.47 -27.87 15.19
CA LEU A 57 -6.49 -27.08 13.97
C LEU A 57 -5.70 -25.84 14.33
N GLU A 58 -4.44 -25.83 13.92
CA GLU A 58 -3.53 -24.72 14.11
C GLU A 58 -4.21 -23.47 13.51
N GLU A 59 -4.55 -22.54 14.38
CA GLU A 59 -5.31 -21.34 14.04
C GLU A 59 -4.54 -20.57 12.97
N VAL A 60 -5.11 -20.50 11.77
CA VAL A 60 -4.51 -19.75 10.66
C VAL A 60 -4.85 -18.29 10.89
N ASP A 61 -3.94 -17.56 11.53
CA ASP A 61 -4.07 -16.12 11.70
C ASP A 61 -3.81 -15.41 10.36
N MET A 62 -4.89 -15.18 9.61
CA MET A 62 -4.82 -14.48 8.33
C MET A 62 -4.77 -12.97 8.55
N ASN A 63 -3.55 -12.44 8.43
CA ASN A 63 -3.28 -11.02 8.26
C ASN A 63 -3.96 -10.45 7.01
N LEU A 64 -4.17 -9.13 6.99
CA LEU A 64 -4.56 -8.42 5.77
C LEU A 64 -3.53 -8.68 4.66
N ILE A 65 -4.00 -8.72 3.41
CA ILE A 65 -3.12 -8.90 2.26
C ILE A 65 -2.44 -7.56 1.96
N ASP A 66 -1.10 -7.57 2.01
CA ASP A 66 -0.23 -6.45 1.65
C ASP A 66 0.55 -6.75 0.38
N PRO A 67 -0.03 -6.50 -0.80
CA PRO A 67 0.58 -6.93 -2.05
C PRO A 67 1.83 -6.13 -2.42
N ALA A 68 2.10 -5.00 -1.76
CA ALA A 68 3.19 -4.10 -2.12
C ALA A 68 4.08 -3.70 -0.92
N LEU A 69 4.08 -4.51 0.16
CA LEU A 69 4.77 -4.21 1.42
C LEU A 69 4.62 -2.74 1.82
N LEU A 70 3.37 -2.30 1.80
CA LEU A 70 2.92 -0.99 2.21
C LEU A 70 3.00 -0.87 3.74
N GLY A 71 3.24 -1.99 4.42
CA GLY A 71 3.58 -2.13 5.82
C GLY A 71 2.49 -2.83 6.62
N PHE A 72 1.56 -3.55 5.98
CA PHE A 72 0.49 -4.19 6.73
C PHE A 72 1.01 -5.39 7.53
N GLY A 73 0.66 -5.45 8.81
CA GLY A 73 1.04 -6.52 9.72
C GLY A 73 1.82 -6.01 10.94
N PRO A 74 2.33 -6.92 11.78
CA PRO A 74 3.09 -6.56 12.97
C PRO A 74 4.34 -5.74 12.61
N PRO A 75 4.82 -4.88 13.53
CA PRO A 75 6.02 -4.08 13.31
C PRO A 75 7.17 -4.99 12.94
N GLY A 76 7.76 -4.71 11.78
CA GLY A 76 8.85 -5.49 11.24
C GLY A 76 9.62 -4.72 10.17
N PHE A 77 10.88 -5.07 9.98
CA PHE A 77 11.62 -4.60 8.82
C PHE A 77 11.03 -5.21 7.57
N SER A 78 10.73 -4.42 6.55
CA SER A 78 10.26 -4.97 5.28
C SER A 78 10.87 -4.26 4.09
N SER A 79 11.05 -5.00 3.00
CA SER A 79 11.56 -4.45 1.75
C SER A 79 10.98 -5.17 0.55
N VAL A 80 10.63 -4.43 -0.48
CA VAL A 80 10.09 -4.93 -1.74
C VAL A 80 10.80 -4.29 -2.92
N VAL A 81 10.91 -5.04 -4.01
CA VAL A 81 11.35 -4.53 -5.32
C VAL A 81 10.37 -5.01 -6.37
N THR A 82 9.95 -4.09 -7.23
CA THR A 82 9.08 -4.34 -8.37
C THR A 82 9.82 -4.00 -9.66
N VAL A 83 9.88 -4.96 -10.57
CA VAL A 83 10.43 -4.78 -11.91
C VAL A 83 9.27 -4.85 -12.90
N SER A 84 9.09 -3.81 -13.70
CA SER A 84 8.11 -3.79 -14.80
C SER A 84 8.82 -3.87 -16.13
N ARG A 85 8.20 -4.54 -17.10
CA ARG A 85 8.60 -4.38 -18.50
C ARG A 85 8.28 -2.96 -18.95
N ALA A 86 9.07 -2.44 -19.90
CA ALA A 86 8.80 -1.21 -20.62
C ALA A 86 7.30 -1.06 -20.94
N MET A 87 6.72 0.07 -20.54
CA MET A 87 5.34 0.45 -20.85
C MET A 87 5.35 1.32 -22.10
N ASP A 88 4.77 0.83 -23.19
CA ASP A 88 4.70 1.54 -24.46
C ASP A 88 3.69 2.71 -24.38
N PHE A 89 3.90 3.79 -25.15
CA PHE A 89 2.92 4.87 -25.24
C PHE A 89 1.79 4.53 -26.20
N SER A 90 0.53 4.58 -25.76
CA SER A 90 -0.64 4.09 -26.53
C SER A 90 -0.86 4.76 -27.90
N ASN A 91 -0.30 5.95 -28.14
CA ASN A 91 -0.48 6.73 -29.37
C ASN A 91 0.81 7.46 -29.80
N GLY A 92 1.98 6.82 -29.65
CA GLY A 92 3.27 7.39 -30.00
C GLY A 92 4.36 6.32 -30.19
N GLY A 93 5.53 6.74 -30.65
CA GLY A 93 6.72 5.88 -30.66
C GLY A 93 7.45 5.96 -29.32
N GLY A 94 7.83 4.79 -28.80
CA GLY A 94 8.69 4.66 -27.61
C GLY A 94 7.96 4.15 -26.37
N ALA A 95 8.74 3.96 -25.30
CA ALA A 95 8.30 3.33 -24.06
C ALA A 95 8.99 3.96 -22.84
N VAL A 96 8.49 3.62 -21.67
CA VAL A 96 9.06 3.97 -20.37
C VAL A 96 9.44 2.70 -19.63
N ASP A 97 10.72 2.54 -19.31
CA ASP A 97 11.14 1.52 -18.35
C ASP A 97 10.94 2.06 -16.93
N TYR A 98 10.31 1.26 -16.08
CA TYR A 98 10.01 1.62 -14.69
C TYR A 98 10.33 0.46 -13.75
N THR A 99 11.15 0.76 -12.74
CA THR A 99 11.46 -0.16 -11.63
C THR A 99 11.32 0.62 -10.34
N ASP A 100 10.69 0.04 -9.34
CA ASP A 100 10.54 0.66 -8.03
C ASP A 100 10.91 -0.31 -6.91
N GLY A 101 11.22 0.24 -5.75
CA GLY A 101 11.44 -0.51 -4.54
C GLY A 101 11.09 0.33 -3.32
N ARG A 102 10.83 -0.36 -2.21
CA ARG A 102 10.47 0.25 -0.94
C ARG A 102 11.10 -0.51 0.21
N ALA A 103 11.47 0.22 1.25
CA ALA A 103 11.86 -0.32 2.54
C ALA A 103 11.12 0.40 3.67
N LEU A 104 10.66 -0.36 4.66
CA LEU A 104 10.03 0.15 5.87
C LEU A 104 10.84 -0.27 7.09
N LEU A 105 11.14 0.69 7.94
CA LEU A 105 11.97 0.55 9.13
C LEU A 105 11.20 1.09 10.34
N PRO A 106 10.54 0.22 11.14
CA PRO A 106 9.94 0.64 12.39
C PRO A 106 11.02 1.20 13.31
N VAL A 107 10.85 2.43 13.78
CA VAL A 107 11.82 3.09 14.68
C VAL A 107 11.30 3.17 16.11
N TRP A 108 9.98 3.15 16.30
CA TRP A 108 9.35 3.18 17.62
C TRP A 108 7.93 2.62 17.56
N ALA A 109 7.51 1.95 18.64
CA ALA A 109 6.13 1.53 18.84
C ALA A 109 5.79 1.54 20.35
N HIS A 110 4.54 1.84 20.68
CA HIS A 110 4.02 1.80 22.03
C HIS A 110 2.55 1.42 22.02
N GLU A 111 2.18 0.43 22.85
CA GLU A 111 0.80 0.04 23.08
C GLU A 111 0.34 0.55 24.45
N THR A 112 -0.86 1.14 24.48
CA THR A 112 -1.53 1.61 25.70
C THR A 112 -2.37 0.50 26.33
N GLU A 113 -2.77 0.67 27.60
CA GLU A 113 -3.56 -0.35 28.33
C GLU A 113 -4.90 -0.69 27.64
N ASP A 114 -5.53 0.30 27.00
CA ASP A 114 -6.76 0.16 26.21
C ASP A 114 -6.56 -0.55 24.86
N GLY A 115 -5.31 -0.87 24.48
CA GLY A 115 -4.98 -1.57 23.23
C GLY A 115 -4.79 -0.64 22.04
N THR A 116 -4.61 0.66 22.27
CA THR A 116 -4.26 1.61 21.21
C THR A 116 -2.74 1.53 20.98
N VAL A 117 -2.34 1.33 19.73
CA VAL A 117 -0.95 1.25 19.30
C VAL A 117 -0.56 2.57 18.63
N PHE A 118 0.51 3.18 19.12
CA PHE A 118 1.21 4.27 18.46
C PHE A 118 2.50 3.73 17.84
N GLY A 119 2.85 4.23 16.67
CA GLY A 119 4.03 3.78 15.94
C GLY A 119 4.71 4.90 15.17
N ALA A 120 6.00 4.76 14.95
CA ALA A 120 6.78 5.57 14.02
C ALA A 120 7.61 4.64 13.14
N THR A 121 7.50 4.82 11.82
CA THR A 121 8.18 4.01 10.80
C THR A 121 8.85 4.94 9.80
N LEU A 122 10.13 4.72 9.53
CA LEU A 122 10.81 5.37 8.42
C LEU A 122 10.54 4.57 7.14
N ALA A 123 9.97 5.23 6.14
CA ALA A 123 9.70 4.65 4.84
C ALA A 123 10.61 5.27 3.79
N TYR A 124 11.31 4.43 3.03
CA TYR A 124 12.13 4.85 1.91
C TYR A 124 11.64 4.19 0.64
N GLY A 125 11.35 5.00 -0.37
CA GLY A 125 11.03 4.56 -1.73
C GLY A 125 12.13 4.95 -2.70
N TRP A 126 12.36 4.09 -3.67
CA TRP A 126 13.22 4.36 -4.82
C TRP A 126 12.49 3.98 -6.10
N ALA A 127 12.65 4.80 -7.13
CA ALA A 127 12.19 4.49 -8.47
C ALA A 127 13.23 4.87 -9.52
N SER A 128 13.39 4.04 -10.53
CA SER A 128 14.15 4.33 -11.74
C SER A 128 13.21 4.42 -12.91
N LEU A 129 13.26 5.56 -13.61
CA LEU A 129 12.43 5.83 -14.78
C LEU A 129 13.33 6.17 -15.97
N ASP A 130 13.22 5.43 -17.05
CA ASP A 130 13.95 5.66 -18.29
C ASP A 130 13.00 5.89 -19.45
N ALA A 131 13.00 7.13 -19.97
CA ALA A 131 12.23 7.53 -21.14
C ALA A 131 13.14 8.09 -22.24
N SER A 132 14.41 7.68 -22.27
CA SER A 132 15.43 8.23 -23.16
C SER A 132 15.12 8.00 -24.64
N GLY A 133 14.56 6.85 -25.00
CA GLY A 133 14.20 6.53 -26.39
C GLY A 133 13.01 7.35 -26.92
N ALA A 134 12.03 7.65 -26.07
CA ALA A 134 10.76 8.27 -26.49
C ALA A 134 10.75 9.79 -26.30
N LEU A 135 11.30 10.25 -25.17
CA LEU A 135 11.25 11.64 -24.74
C LEU A 135 12.63 12.29 -24.73
N GLY A 136 13.71 11.55 -24.98
CA GLY A 136 15.07 12.09 -24.84
C GLY A 136 15.40 12.45 -23.39
N LEU A 137 14.61 11.99 -22.43
CA LEU A 137 14.86 12.23 -21.01
C LEU A 137 15.87 11.20 -20.53
N PRO A 138 17.02 11.61 -19.96
CA PRO A 138 17.95 10.67 -19.37
C PRO A 138 17.25 9.94 -18.21
N ARG A 139 17.74 8.75 -17.90
CA ARG A 139 17.26 7.97 -16.75
C ARG A 139 17.24 8.82 -15.49
N GLN A 140 16.09 8.84 -14.83
CA GLN A 140 15.90 9.49 -13.55
C GLN A 140 15.96 8.47 -12.42
N ASN A 141 16.62 8.85 -11.34
CA ASN A 141 16.56 8.13 -10.08
C ASN A 141 15.79 9.01 -9.12
N LEU A 142 14.67 8.48 -8.64
CA LEU A 142 13.67 9.20 -7.89
C LEU A 142 13.57 8.54 -6.52
N HIS A 143 13.38 9.36 -5.50
CA HIS A 143 13.46 8.94 -4.12
C HIS A 143 12.29 9.51 -3.34
N THR A 144 11.73 8.70 -2.44
CA THR A 144 10.81 9.18 -1.41
C THR A 144 11.37 8.82 -0.03
N LEU A 145 11.28 9.75 0.90
CA LEU A 145 11.65 9.53 2.30
C LEU A 145 10.57 10.10 3.19
N GLU A 146 9.92 9.25 3.97
CA GLU A 146 8.76 9.63 4.79
C GLU A 146 8.90 9.11 6.21
N LEU A 147 8.41 9.89 7.17
CA LEU A 147 8.21 9.43 8.53
C LEU A 147 6.71 9.13 8.72
N GLN A 148 6.35 7.86 8.81
CA GLN A 148 4.98 7.45 9.03
C GLN A 148 4.69 7.40 10.54
N LEU A 149 3.83 8.28 11.01
CA LEU A 149 3.30 8.29 12.37
C LEU A 149 1.95 7.60 12.38
N THR A 150 1.83 6.52 13.15
CA THR A 150 0.64 5.68 13.20
C THR A 150 -0.02 5.76 14.57
N ALA A 151 -1.35 5.83 14.59
CA ALA A 151 -2.19 5.55 15.74
C ALA A 151 -3.27 4.56 15.31
N ALA A 152 -3.34 3.40 15.95
CA ALA A 152 -4.26 2.34 15.59
C ALA A 152 -4.96 1.79 16.82
N HIS A 153 -6.26 1.55 16.74
CA HIS A 153 -7.05 0.97 17.80
C HIS A 153 -7.91 -0.15 17.22
N PHE A 154 -7.87 -1.33 17.85
CA PHE A 154 -8.66 -2.49 17.45
C PHE A 154 -9.41 -3.06 18.65
N PRO A 155 -10.65 -3.54 18.45
CA PRO A 155 -11.40 -4.14 19.53
C PRO A 155 -10.70 -5.43 19.99
N LYS A 156 -10.54 -5.58 21.31
CA LYS A 156 -10.00 -6.82 21.92
C LYS A 156 -11.01 -7.98 21.94
N GLY A 157 -12.28 -7.71 21.64
CA GLY A 157 -13.36 -8.69 21.61
C GLY A 157 -13.88 -8.97 20.20
N ASP A 158 -14.97 -9.72 20.12
CA ASP A 158 -15.58 -10.15 18.86
C ASP A 158 -16.18 -8.98 18.05
N GLU A 159 -16.61 -7.92 18.73
CA GLU A 159 -17.20 -6.73 18.13
C GLU A 159 -16.64 -5.44 18.75
N GLY A 160 -16.69 -4.36 17.97
CA GLY A 160 -16.34 -3.04 18.47
C GLY A 160 -15.81 -2.08 17.43
N TRP A 161 -15.55 -0.84 17.87
CA TRP A 161 -14.97 0.18 17.02
C TRP A 161 -13.48 -0.07 16.79
N MET A 162 -13.05 0.20 15.57
CA MET A 162 -11.65 0.27 15.21
C MET A 162 -11.34 1.62 14.58
N GLY A 163 -10.10 2.05 14.74
CA GLY A 163 -9.60 3.29 14.18
C GLY A 163 -8.16 3.14 13.73
N LEU A 164 -7.82 3.84 12.66
CA LEU A 164 -6.45 4.03 12.23
C LEU A 164 -6.28 5.48 11.80
N ALA A 165 -5.18 6.10 12.21
CA ALA A 165 -4.66 7.31 11.61
C ALA A 165 -3.19 7.07 11.25
N ILE A 166 -2.81 7.39 10.02
CA ILE A 166 -1.41 7.44 9.60
C ILE A 166 -1.16 8.83 9.01
N VAL A 167 -0.09 9.47 9.44
CA VAL A 167 0.36 10.75 8.91
C VAL A 167 1.81 10.61 8.48
N SER A 168 2.12 11.01 7.25
CA SER A 168 3.39 10.75 6.58
C SER A 168 3.95 12.04 5.96
N PRO A 169 4.55 12.93 6.76
CA PRO A 169 5.41 13.98 6.21
C PRO A 169 6.67 13.36 5.58
N GLY A 170 7.14 13.94 4.49
CA GLY A 170 8.32 13.44 3.79
C GLY A 170 8.80 14.33 2.67
N LEU A 171 9.71 13.77 1.87
CA LEU A 171 10.28 14.38 0.68
C LEU A 171 10.14 13.41 -0.49
N ALA A 172 9.83 13.94 -1.68
CA ALA A 172 9.77 13.18 -2.93
C ALA A 172 10.57 13.90 -4.02
N THR A 173 11.81 13.47 -4.26
CA THR A 173 12.81 14.24 -5.02
C THR A 173 13.82 13.34 -5.74
N ASP A 174 14.66 13.91 -6.60
CA ASP A 174 15.84 13.26 -7.18
C ASP A 174 17.15 13.54 -6.40
N PHE A 175 17.04 14.29 -5.28
CA PHE A 175 18.14 14.75 -4.42
C PHE A 175 19.22 15.61 -5.10
N LYS A 176 19.00 16.11 -6.32
CA LYS A 176 19.92 17.05 -6.98
C LYS A 176 19.72 18.48 -6.49
N SER A 177 18.46 18.87 -6.30
CA SER A 177 18.06 20.09 -5.59
C SER A 177 16.91 19.76 -4.64
N VAL A 178 16.97 20.22 -3.40
CA VAL A 178 15.87 20.09 -2.43
C VAL A 178 15.32 21.47 -2.12
N SER A 179 14.03 21.64 -2.37
CA SER A 179 13.27 22.88 -2.17
C SER A 179 12.03 22.61 -1.31
N SER A 180 11.24 23.66 -1.02
CA SER A 180 9.95 23.50 -0.34
C SER A 180 8.95 22.67 -1.14
N ASP A 181 9.12 22.62 -2.47
CA ASP A 181 8.14 22.02 -3.40
C ASP A 181 8.33 20.50 -3.49
N ASP A 182 9.48 20.00 -3.02
CA ASP A 182 9.79 18.57 -2.85
C ASP A 182 9.15 17.99 -1.57
N PHE A 183 8.56 18.83 -0.71
CA PHE A 183 7.87 18.37 0.49
C PHE A 183 6.57 17.67 0.11
N ALA A 184 6.45 16.42 0.57
CA ALA A 184 5.26 15.63 0.43
C ALA A 184 4.62 15.45 1.80
N PHE A 185 3.29 15.50 1.83
CA PHE A 185 2.53 15.17 3.03
C PHE A 185 1.38 14.28 2.63
N SER A 186 1.15 13.22 3.39
CA SER A 186 -0.07 12.43 3.25
C SER A 186 -0.62 12.04 4.60
N ALA A 187 -1.93 11.83 4.64
CA ALA A 187 -2.65 11.38 5.81
C ALA A 187 -3.76 10.43 5.40
N ILE A 188 -3.97 9.40 6.19
CA ILE A 188 -5.17 8.59 6.14
C ILE A 188 -5.79 8.49 7.52
N VAL A 189 -7.12 8.59 7.55
CA VAL A 189 -7.93 8.18 8.69
C VAL A 189 -8.90 7.09 8.24
N VAL A 190 -8.96 5.99 8.99
CA VAL A 190 -9.95 4.93 8.86
C VAL A 190 -10.72 4.83 10.16
N ALA A 191 -12.04 4.80 10.06
CA ALA A 191 -12.91 4.48 11.18
C ALA A 191 -13.83 3.33 10.75
N GLY A 192 -13.93 2.30 11.57
CA GLY A 192 -14.72 1.12 11.23
C GLY A 192 -15.35 0.46 12.44
N TYR A 193 -16.26 -0.46 12.14
CA TYR A 193 -16.89 -1.30 13.13
C TYR A 193 -16.68 -2.76 12.74
N GLN A 194 -16.09 -3.52 13.66
CA GLN A 194 -16.03 -4.97 13.60
C GLN A 194 -17.35 -5.52 14.11
N PHE A 195 -18.12 -6.17 13.24
CA PHE A 195 -19.39 -6.79 13.61
C PHE A 195 -19.20 -8.23 14.12
N SER A 196 -18.08 -8.85 13.76
CA SER A 196 -17.65 -10.17 14.22
C SER A 196 -16.16 -10.33 13.94
N PRO A 197 -15.47 -11.36 14.47
CA PRO A 197 -14.08 -11.67 14.11
C PRO A 197 -13.85 -11.87 12.60
N ARG A 198 -14.94 -12.09 11.84
CA ARG A 198 -14.93 -12.41 10.42
C ARG A 198 -15.46 -11.30 9.52
N PHE A 199 -15.97 -10.19 10.06
CA PHE A 199 -16.57 -9.14 9.23
C PHE A 199 -16.41 -7.75 9.83
N THR A 200 -15.79 -6.87 9.04
CA THR A 200 -15.56 -5.47 9.38
C THR A 200 -16.00 -4.59 8.22
N LEU A 201 -16.69 -3.50 8.55
CA LEU A 201 -16.99 -2.40 7.63
C LEU A 201 -16.27 -1.14 8.13
N SER A 202 -15.68 -0.37 7.22
CA SER A 202 -15.02 0.88 7.55
C SER A 202 -15.31 1.97 6.52
N ALA A 203 -15.11 3.20 6.95
CA ALA A 203 -14.96 4.36 6.08
C ALA A 203 -13.52 4.87 6.21
N ALA A 204 -12.98 5.36 5.11
CA ALA A 204 -11.63 5.89 5.03
C ALA A 204 -11.65 7.26 4.35
N ALA A 205 -10.72 8.12 4.72
CA ALA A 205 -10.41 9.33 4.00
C ALA A 205 -8.90 9.41 3.85
N PHE A 206 -8.44 9.56 2.62
CA PHE A 206 -7.05 9.80 2.28
C PHE A 206 -6.91 11.25 1.85
N TYR A 207 -5.88 11.91 2.34
CA TYR A 207 -5.42 13.22 1.90
C TYR A 207 -3.97 13.12 1.52
N ALA A 208 -3.59 13.81 0.45
CA ALA A 208 -2.20 14.02 0.14
C ALA A 208 -1.96 15.34 -0.55
N HIS A 209 -0.80 15.90 -0.23
CA HIS A 209 -0.22 17.07 -0.83
C HIS A 209 1.11 16.66 -1.47
N SER A 210 1.22 16.83 -2.78
CA SER A 210 2.44 16.54 -3.52
C SER A 210 2.53 17.45 -4.73
N ILE A 211 3.69 18.10 -4.92
CA ILE A 211 3.96 18.97 -6.07
C ILE A 211 2.86 20.05 -6.24
N GLY A 212 2.47 20.68 -5.12
CA GLY A 212 1.50 21.78 -5.11
C GLY A 212 0.03 21.38 -5.37
N GLU A 213 -0.28 20.09 -5.51
CA GLU A 213 -1.65 19.59 -5.65
C GLU A 213 -2.15 18.94 -4.36
N ASP A 214 -3.40 19.25 -4.01
CA ASP A 214 -4.13 18.63 -2.90
C ASP A 214 -5.15 17.63 -3.44
N THR A 215 -5.06 16.39 -2.98
CA THR A 215 -5.99 15.31 -3.34
C THR A 215 -6.67 14.76 -2.10
N VAL A 216 -8.00 14.66 -2.13
CA VAL A 216 -8.80 14.00 -1.10
C VAL A 216 -9.60 12.86 -1.72
N VAL A 217 -9.43 11.65 -1.18
CA VAL A 217 -10.12 10.45 -1.65
C VAL A 217 -10.91 9.83 -0.51
N PRO A 218 -12.25 9.89 -0.54
CA PRO A 218 -13.07 9.12 0.38
C PRO A 218 -13.08 7.64 -0.03
N GLY A 219 -13.29 6.76 0.95
CA GLY A 219 -13.28 5.33 0.76
C GLY A 219 -14.24 4.61 1.70
N ILE A 220 -14.72 3.45 1.26
CA ILE A 220 -15.43 2.49 2.10
C ILE A 220 -14.63 1.20 2.07
N GLY A 221 -14.35 0.64 3.24
CA GLY A 221 -13.60 -0.58 3.43
C GLY A 221 -14.47 -1.74 3.87
N VAL A 222 -14.23 -2.93 3.34
CA VAL A 222 -14.82 -4.19 3.81
C VAL A 222 -13.71 -5.21 3.98
N VAL A 223 -13.69 -5.86 5.13
CA VAL A 223 -12.85 -7.05 5.37
C VAL A 223 -13.77 -8.18 5.78
N TRP A 224 -13.77 -9.26 5.00
CA TRP A 224 -14.60 -10.43 5.24
C TRP A 224 -13.74 -11.70 5.21
N ARG A 225 -13.87 -12.52 6.24
CA ARG A 225 -13.25 -13.84 6.35
C ARG A 225 -14.33 -14.91 6.36
N PRO A 226 -14.72 -15.48 5.20
CA PRO A 226 -15.76 -16.51 5.14
C PRO A 226 -15.47 -17.71 6.06
N ASN A 227 -14.19 -18.05 6.21
CA ASN A 227 -13.63 -19.05 7.09
C ASN A 227 -12.15 -18.72 7.35
N ASP A 228 -11.46 -19.60 8.06
CA ASP A 228 -10.08 -19.36 8.53
C ASP A 228 -9.02 -19.49 7.42
N HIS A 229 -9.42 -19.88 6.20
CA HIS A 229 -8.52 -19.99 5.04
C HIS A 229 -8.76 -18.94 3.96
N TRP A 230 -9.81 -18.12 4.05
CA TRP A 230 -10.11 -17.11 3.04
C TRP A 230 -10.26 -15.72 3.62
N ILE A 231 -9.71 -14.73 2.91
CA ILE A 231 -9.93 -13.32 3.18
C ILE A 231 -10.35 -12.59 1.91
N VAL A 232 -11.37 -11.75 2.02
CA VAL A 232 -11.78 -10.79 1.01
C VAL A 232 -11.61 -9.41 1.61
N GLN A 233 -10.74 -8.62 1.01
CA GLN A 233 -10.36 -7.30 1.45
C GLN A 233 -10.66 -6.31 0.33
N LEU A 234 -11.56 -5.39 0.58
CA LEU A 234 -11.79 -4.23 -0.26
C LEU A 234 -11.57 -3.01 0.61
N THR A 235 -10.33 -2.58 0.76
CA THR A 235 -9.94 -1.46 1.61
C THR A 235 -9.25 -0.43 0.73
N PRO A 236 -9.86 0.72 0.43
CA PRO A 236 -9.32 1.68 -0.52
C PRO A 236 -7.85 2.02 -0.21
N PRO A 237 -6.96 2.06 -1.20
CA PRO A 237 -7.19 1.81 -2.63
C PRO A 237 -7.00 0.33 -3.06
N ILE A 238 -6.93 -0.62 -2.13
CA ILE A 238 -6.62 -2.04 -2.38
C ILE A 238 -7.88 -2.89 -2.48
N GLY A 239 -7.93 -3.73 -3.52
CA GLY A 239 -8.80 -4.90 -3.58
C GLY A 239 -7.98 -6.17 -3.57
N ALA A 240 -8.28 -7.12 -2.68
CA ALA A 240 -7.58 -8.39 -2.59
C ALA A 240 -8.50 -9.54 -2.16
N VAL A 241 -8.19 -10.73 -2.69
CA VAL A 241 -8.71 -12.01 -2.21
C VAL A 241 -7.51 -12.89 -1.87
N GLY A 242 -7.47 -13.42 -0.66
CA GLY A 242 -6.41 -14.30 -0.18
C GLY A 242 -6.95 -15.68 0.16
N TRP A 243 -6.14 -16.70 -0.09
CA TRP A 243 -6.36 -18.08 0.32
C TRP A 243 -5.12 -18.62 1.03
N SER A 244 -5.29 -19.05 2.28
CA SER A 244 -4.22 -19.61 3.11
C SER A 244 -4.52 -21.08 3.40
N PRO A 245 -4.00 -22.04 2.61
CA PRO A 245 -4.21 -23.47 2.88
C PRO A 245 -3.56 -23.98 4.18
N SER A 246 -2.63 -23.19 4.74
CA SER A 246 -1.90 -23.48 5.97
C SER A 246 -1.41 -22.16 6.56
N LYS A 247 -0.92 -22.18 7.80
CA LYS A 247 -0.29 -21.02 8.45
C LYS A 247 0.94 -20.46 7.71
N ASP A 248 1.60 -21.28 6.89
CA ASP A 248 2.88 -20.93 6.28
C ASP A 248 2.74 -20.36 4.86
N TRP A 249 1.57 -20.51 4.24
CA TRP A 249 1.37 -20.18 2.83
C TRP A 249 0.10 -19.37 2.65
N THR A 250 0.23 -18.26 1.93
CA THR A 250 -0.90 -17.44 1.50
C THR A 250 -0.76 -17.17 0.02
N PHE A 251 -1.81 -17.45 -0.74
CA PHE A 251 -1.94 -17.10 -2.15
C PHE A 251 -2.92 -15.94 -2.28
N SER A 252 -2.66 -14.99 -3.16
CA SER A 252 -3.53 -13.83 -3.31
C SER A 252 -3.76 -13.44 -4.76
N LEU A 253 -4.93 -12.87 -5.03
CA LEU A 253 -5.20 -12.04 -6.18
C LEU A 253 -5.43 -10.63 -5.63
N SER A 254 -4.69 -9.64 -6.13
CA SER A 254 -4.82 -8.26 -5.64
C SER A 254 -4.76 -7.25 -6.77
N ALA A 255 -5.36 -6.09 -6.54
CA ALA A 255 -5.27 -4.90 -7.34
C ALA A 255 -5.04 -3.67 -6.45
N TYR A 256 -4.08 -2.83 -6.82
CA TYR A 256 -3.66 -1.66 -6.04
C TYR A 256 -3.00 -0.61 -6.95
N PRO A 257 -2.97 0.67 -6.56
CA PRO A 257 -2.36 1.72 -7.37
C PRO A 257 -0.82 1.58 -7.43
N SER A 258 -0.22 2.07 -8.50
CA SER A 258 1.21 2.05 -8.78
C SER A 258 1.70 3.40 -9.31
N GLY A 259 3.00 3.68 -9.13
CA GLY A 259 3.63 4.90 -9.63
C GLY A 259 3.95 5.90 -8.51
N GLY A 260 4.10 7.16 -8.88
CA GLY A 260 4.17 8.26 -7.93
C GLY A 260 4.53 9.61 -8.53
N ALA A 261 4.80 10.58 -7.67
CA ALA A 261 5.07 11.96 -8.03
C ALA A 261 6.39 12.41 -7.38
N TRP A 262 7.28 12.99 -8.17
CA TRP A 262 8.59 13.44 -7.71
C TRP A 262 8.96 14.80 -8.29
N GLY A 263 9.51 15.68 -7.46
CA GLY A 263 10.24 16.85 -7.90
C GLY A 263 11.56 16.44 -8.56
N VAL A 264 11.93 17.09 -9.67
CA VAL A 264 13.17 16.83 -10.40
C VAL A 264 13.83 18.14 -10.79
N ASP A 265 15.17 18.20 -10.73
CA ASP A 265 15.91 19.36 -11.23
C ASP A 265 16.33 19.13 -12.69
N GLN A 266 15.76 19.91 -13.61
CA GLN A 266 16.29 20.08 -14.97
C GLN A 266 16.58 21.55 -15.30
N ALA A 267 17.35 22.23 -14.47
CA ALA A 267 18.15 23.37 -14.90
C ALA A 267 19.30 22.90 -15.84
N GLY A 268 19.06 22.79 -17.16
CA GLY A 268 20.18 22.72 -18.11
C GLY A 268 20.06 21.94 -19.44
N GLN A 269 18.87 21.51 -19.88
CA GLN A 269 18.67 20.95 -21.23
C GLN A 269 17.26 21.31 -21.76
N ASP A 270 17.05 22.56 -22.20
CA ASP A 270 15.91 23.06 -23.02
C ASP A 270 14.46 22.73 -22.61
N ARG A 271 14.23 22.06 -21.47
CA ARG A 271 12.90 21.64 -21.00
C ARG A 271 12.76 21.99 -19.53
N ASN A 272 11.91 22.96 -19.22
CA ASN A 272 11.60 23.42 -17.86
C ASN A 272 10.78 22.37 -17.07
N ILE A 273 11.23 21.12 -17.04
CA ILE A 273 10.56 20.03 -16.31
C ILE A 273 11.02 20.09 -14.86
N GLU A 274 10.08 20.26 -13.94
CA GLU A 274 10.34 20.31 -12.50
C GLU A 274 9.63 19.19 -11.73
N ALA A 275 8.72 18.46 -12.40
CA ALA A 275 8.00 17.36 -11.79
C ALA A 275 7.69 16.24 -12.78
N ILE A 276 7.79 15.01 -12.28
CA ILE A 276 7.40 13.77 -12.97
C ILE A 276 6.30 13.10 -12.16
N GLN A 277 5.17 12.83 -12.80
CA GLN A 277 4.05 12.09 -12.23
C GLN A 277 3.80 10.84 -13.08
N LEU A 278 3.83 9.68 -12.45
CA LEU A 278 3.47 8.41 -13.04
C LEU A 278 2.30 7.85 -12.24
N GLU A 279 1.17 7.64 -12.88
CA GLU A 279 -0.02 7.02 -12.28
C GLU A 279 -0.30 5.70 -12.97
N GLY A 280 -0.95 4.77 -12.26
CA GLY A 280 -1.40 3.51 -12.82
C GLY A 280 -1.93 2.55 -11.76
N TRP A 281 -2.31 1.36 -12.21
CA TRP A 281 -2.78 0.28 -11.36
C TRP A 281 -2.00 -1.00 -11.64
N ARG A 282 -1.77 -1.78 -10.60
CA ARG A 282 -1.26 -3.15 -10.67
C ARG A 282 -2.36 -4.12 -10.32
N ALA A 283 -2.45 -5.22 -11.05
CA ALA A 283 -3.22 -6.40 -10.64
C ALA A 283 -2.40 -7.65 -10.87
N GLY A 284 -2.37 -8.56 -9.90
CA GLY A 284 -1.50 -9.73 -9.96
C GLY A 284 -1.82 -10.84 -8.97
N LEU A 285 -1.21 -11.99 -9.24
CA LEU A 285 -1.21 -13.16 -8.38
C LEU A 285 0.02 -13.14 -7.48
N GLY A 286 -0.20 -13.23 -6.17
CA GLY A 286 0.85 -13.25 -5.15
C GLY A 286 0.95 -14.60 -4.44
N VAL A 287 2.13 -14.90 -3.96
CA VAL A 287 2.40 -15.95 -2.98
C VAL A 287 3.24 -15.36 -1.85
N GLU A 288 2.84 -15.63 -0.62
CA GLU A 288 3.60 -15.35 0.58
C GLU A 288 3.90 -16.66 1.30
N ARG A 289 5.14 -16.78 1.78
CA ARG A 289 5.58 -17.88 2.62
C ARG A 289 6.16 -17.37 3.93
N ARG A 290 5.66 -17.86 5.05
CA ARG A 290 6.28 -17.71 6.37
C ARG A 290 7.39 -18.76 6.53
N VAL A 291 8.56 -18.31 6.97
CA VAL A 291 9.77 -19.12 7.19
C VAL A 291 10.20 -18.96 8.64
N GLY A 292 9.86 -19.95 9.48
CA GLY A 292 10.01 -19.82 10.92
C GLY A 292 9.03 -18.79 11.49
N ASP A 293 9.40 -18.11 12.57
CA ASP A 293 8.45 -17.22 13.26
C ASP A 293 8.50 -15.76 12.82
N HIS A 294 9.63 -15.33 12.25
CA HIS A 294 9.89 -13.91 12.01
C HIS A 294 9.93 -13.55 10.53
N LEU A 295 10.38 -14.46 9.66
CA LEU A 295 10.62 -14.14 8.25
C LEU A 295 9.39 -14.47 7.38
N ARG A 296 8.97 -13.51 6.56
CA ARG A 296 8.03 -13.70 5.46
C ARG A 296 8.70 -13.35 4.14
N LEU A 297 8.48 -14.18 3.14
CA LEU A 297 8.95 -13.97 1.78
C LEU A 297 7.73 -13.87 0.87
N SER A 298 7.69 -12.85 0.01
CA SER A 298 6.60 -12.63 -0.93
C SER A 298 7.11 -12.55 -2.37
N ALA A 299 6.29 -13.04 -3.29
CA ALA A 299 6.51 -12.89 -4.72
C ALA A 299 5.16 -12.64 -5.40
N GLN A 300 5.14 -11.77 -6.41
CA GLN A 300 3.94 -11.49 -7.20
C GLN A 300 4.29 -11.30 -8.66
N VAL A 301 3.36 -11.70 -9.54
CA VAL A 301 3.42 -11.44 -10.98
C VAL A 301 2.07 -10.91 -11.46
N GLY A 302 2.07 -9.97 -12.40
CA GLY A 302 0.84 -9.34 -12.82
C GLY A 302 1.00 -8.38 -13.99
N MET A 303 0.02 -7.49 -14.14
CA MET A 303 -0.03 -6.44 -15.15
C MET A 303 -0.14 -5.07 -14.50
N ASN A 304 0.64 -4.11 -14.99
CA ASN A 304 0.36 -2.68 -14.88
C ASN A 304 -0.69 -2.32 -15.94
N PHE A 305 -1.65 -1.46 -15.61
CA PHE A 305 -2.69 -0.98 -16.53
C PHE A 305 -3.19 0.40 -16.13
N GLY A 306 -3.89 1.08 -17.05
CA GLY A 306 -4.41 2.43 -16.83
C GLY A 306 -3.32 3.44 -16.49
N GLY A 307 -2.11 3.23 -17.04
CA GLY A 307 -0.95 4.03 -16.71
C GLY A 307 -0.96 5.38 -17.42
N GLN A 308 -0.46 6.42 -16.78
CA GLN A 308 -0.28 7.74 -17.36
C GLN A 308 1.03 8.35 -16.88
N LEU A 309 1.85 8.84 -17.83
CA LEU A 309 3.05 9.63 -17.53
C LEU A 309 2.77 11.10 -17.81
N GLU A 310 3.02 11.93 -16.82
CA GLU A 310 2.89 13.38 -16.91
C GLU A 310 4.19 14.09 -16.47
N LEU A 311 4.57 15.12 -17.23
CA LEU A 311 5.70 15.99 -16.92
C LEU A 311 5.17 17.41 -16.76
N ARG A 312 5.62 18.10 -15.71
CA ARG A 312 5.13 19.42 -15.34
C ARG A 312 6.23 20.44 -15.17
N ASP A 313 5.87 21.71 -15.37
CA ASP A 313 6.72 22.87 -15.10
C ASP A 313 6.56 23.43 -13.67
N ARG A 314 7.35 24.47 -13.37
CA ARG A 314 7.37 25.19 -12.08
C ARG A 314 6.00 25.71 -11.63
N ASN A 315 5.13 26.06 -12.56
CA ASN A 315 3.81 26.63 -12.25
C ASN A 315 2.73 25.53 -12.15
N GLY A 316 3.13 24.25 -12.13
CA GLY A 316 2.23 23.10 -12.19
C GLY A 316 1.63 22.86 -13.58
N GLY A 317 2.10 23.57 -14.61
CA GLY A 317 1.64 23.45 -15.98
C GLY A 317 2.05 22.12 -16.59
N VAL A 318 1.10 21.42 -17.22
CA VAL A 318 1.36 20.15 -17.89
C VAL A 318 2.13 20.38 -19.19
N LEU A 319 3.39 19.94 -19.23
CA LEU A 319 4.25 20.02 -20.41
C LEU A 319 4.08 18.82 -21.34
N PHE A 320 3.79 17.65 -20.76
CA PHE A 320 3.61 16.40 -21.47
C PHE A 320 2.69 15.51 -20.67
N SER A 321 1.75 14.84 -21.33
CA SER A 321 0.88 13.84 -20.71
C SER A 321 0.56 12.75 -21.73
N ARG A 322 0.80 11.49 -21.39
CA ARG A 322 0.53 10.34 -22.26
C ARG A 322 0.08 9.12 -21.47
N ASP A 323 -0.90 8.44 -22.03
CA ASP A 323 -1.33 7.12 -21.57
C ASP A 323 -0.27 6.06 -21.94
N LEU A 324 -0.16 5.09 -21.04
CA LEU A 324 0.74 3.95 -21.12
C LEU A 324 -0.06 2.67 -21.34
N ASP A 325 0.41 1.86 -22.29
CA ASP A 325 -0.11 0.54 -22.53
C ASP A 325 0.18 -0.40 -21.35
N SER A 326 -0.64 -1.44 -21.22
CA SER A 326 -0.49 -2.41 -20.15
C SER A 326 0.82 -3.18 -20.29
N SER A 327 1.55 -3.38 -19.19
CA SER A 327 2.81 -4.13 -19.20
C SER A 327 2.88 -5.14 -18.06
N PRO A 328 3.55 -6.29 -18.25
CA PRO A 328 3.76 -7.25 -17.17
C PRO A 328 4.74 -6.71 -16.13
N PHE A 329 4.54 -7.08 -14.86
CA PHE A 329 5.47 -6.84 -13.77
C PHE A 329 5.74 -8.10 -12.95
N GLY A 330 6.85 -8.07 -12.23
CA GLY A 330 7.19 -9.00 -11.16
C GLY A 330 7.63 -8.25 -9.91
N LEU A 331 7.30 -8.80 -8.74
CA LEU A 331 7.58 -8.22 -7.44
C LEU A 331 8.18 -9.30 -6.53
N LEU A 332 9.20 -8.92 -5.77
CA LEU A 332 9.81 -9.74 -4.72
C LEU A 332 9.89 -8.94 -3.43
N GLY A 333 9.51 -9.56 -2.32
CA GLY A 333 9.51 -8.92 -1.01
C GLY A 333 10.00 -9.84 0.11
N ALA A 334 10.48 -9.20 1.17
CA ALA A 334 10.84 -9.86 2.42
C ALA A 334 10.41 -8.99 3.61
N ALA A 335 9.94 -9.62 4.68
CA ALA A 335 9.63 -8.96 5.94
C ALA A 335 10.14 -9.77 7.13
N TRP A 336 10.68 -9.09 8.13
CA TRP A 336 11.12 -9.64 9.41
C TRP A 336 10.33 -9.00 10.53
N ASN A 337 9.47 -9.77 11.18
CA ASN A 337 8.66 -9.33 12.32
C ASN A 337 9.38 -9.64 13.64
N PHE A 338 9.21 -8.78 14.65
CA PHE A 338 9.78 -8.99 16.00
C PHE A 338 8.81 -9.66 16.96
#